data_AF-A0A140D9M2-F1
#
_entry.id   AF-A0A140D9M2-F1
#
_cell.length_a   1.000
_cell.length_b   1.000
_cell.length_c   1.000
_cell.angle_alpha   90.00
_cell.angle_beta   90.00
_cell.angle_gamma   90.00
#
_symmetry.space_group_name_H-M   'P 1'
#
loop_
_entity.id
_entity.type
_entity.pdbx_description
1 polymer ?
#
loop_
_entity_poly.entity_id
_entity_poly.type
_entity_poly.pdbx_seq_one_letter_code
_entity_poly.pdbx_strand_id
1 'polypeptide(L)'
;MVKHNDLKGALDFIKQGYSKSGDPFRFTVSDIADAMNLTETKARDVVSTINTRARFWRGHFPAAADGFAVDGPVIERLQGWFE
;
A
#
# COMPACT_ATOMS: atom_id res chain seq x y z
N MET A 1 -3.59 -11.12 11.76
CA MET A 1 -3.73 -11.70 10.40
C MET A 1 -4.50 -10.70 9.55
N VAL A 2 -3.89 -10.24 8.46
CA VAL A 2 -4.54 -9.28 7.57
C VAL A 2 -5.67 -9.99 6.82
N LYS A 3 -6.86 -9.37 6.73
CA LYS A 3 -7.97 -9.97 5.99
C LYS A 3 -7.76 -9.79 4.49
N HIS A 4 -8.24 -10.75 3.70
CA HIS A 4 -8.20 -10.66 2.24
C HIS A 4 -8.83 -9.36 1.71
N ASN A 5 -9.99 -8.96 2.26
CA ASN A 5 -10.67 -7.72 1.87
C ASN A 5 -9.85 -6.47 2.20
N ASP A 6 -9.08 -6.50 3.30
CA ASP A 6 -8.23 -5.37 3.69
C ASP A 6 -7.05 -5.24 2.71
N LEU A 7 -6.45 -6.35 2.29
CA LEU A 7 -5.40 -6.32 1.26
C LEU A 7 -5.93 -5.84 -0.09
N LYS A 8 -7.10 -6.34 -0.51
CA LYS A 8 -7.70 -5.95 -1.78
C LYS A 8 -8.03 -4.46 -1.80
N GLY A 9 -8.67 -3.94 -0.75
CA GLY A 9 -9.00 -2.51 -0.64
C GLY A 9 -7.76 -1.60 -0.66
N ALA A 10 -6.69 -1.97 0.05
CA ALA A 10 -5.44 -1.21 0.04
C ALA A 10 -4.75 -1.23 -1.32
N LEU A 11 -4.77 -2.36 -2.03
CA LEU A 11 -4.23 -2.42 -3.40
C LEU A 11 -5.04 -1.58 -4.38
N ASP A 12 -6.36 -1.57 -4.26
CA ASP A 12 -7.22 -0.74 -5.09
C ASP A 12 -6.95 0.75 -4.85
N PHE A 13 -6.78 1.15 -3.58
CA PHE A 13 -6.35 2.51 -3.23
C PHE A 13 -5.02 2.90 -3.90
N ILE A 14 -4.00 2.05 -3.78
CA ILE A 14 -2.66 2.27 -4.36
C ILE A 14 -2.73 2.37 -5.89
N LYS A 15 -3.46 1.46 -6.55
CA LYS A 15 -3.61 1.44 -8.01
C LYS A 15 -4.37 2.66 -8.53
N GLN A 16 -5.45 3.05 -7.85
CA GLN A 16 -6.22 4.25 -8.21
C GLN A 16 -5.37 5.52 -8.08
N GLY A 17 -4.60 5.65 -6.99
CA GLY A 17 -3.70 6.77 -6.77
C GLY A 17 -2.65 6.93 -7.87
N TYR A 18 -2.03 5.83 -8.30
CA TYR A 18 -1.06 5.84 -9.40
C TYR A 18 -1.70 6.18 -10.76
N SER A 19 -2.84 5.55 -11.07
CA SER A 19 -3.55 5.73 -12.36
C SER A 19 -3.99 7.16 -12.65
N LYS A 20 -4.18 7.99 -11.60
CA LYS A 20 -4.57 9.39 -11.73
C LYS A 20 -3.43 10.33 -12.08
N SER A 21 -2.18 9.93 -11.80
CA SER A 21 -1.07 10.88 -11.68
C SER A 21 0.00 10.67 -12.75
N GLY A 22 0.24 9.43 -13.21
CA GLY A 22 1.39 9.09 -14.07
C GLY A 22 2.74 9.17 -13.34
N ASP A 23 2.86 10.06 -12.36
CA ASP A 23 3.95 10.20 -11.39
C ASP A 23 3.87 9.17 -10.26
N PRO A 24 4.98 8.92 -9.52
CA PRO A 24 4.97 8.05 -8.36
C PRO A 24 3.90 8.45 -7.35
N PHE A 25 3.02 7.52 -7.03
CA PHE A 25 1.97 7.77 -6.05
C PHE A 25 2.55 7.70 -4.65
N ARG A 26 2.33 8.76 -3.87
CA ARG A 26 2.81 8.88 -2.49
C ARG A 26 1.65 8.76 -1.52
N PHE A 27 1.86 7.97 -0.47
CA PHE A 27 0.87 7.73 0.58
C PHE A 27 1.57 7.34 1.89
N THR A 28 0.86 7.47 3.00
CA THR A 28 1.29 7.10 4.35
C THR A 28 0.49 5.90 4.86
N VAL A 29 0.88 5.33 6.01
CA VAL A 29 0.04 4.33 6.67
C VAL A 29 -1.32 4.93 7.06
N SER A 30 -1.33 6.20 7.49
CA SER A 30 -2.55 6.90 7.88
C SER A 30 -3.53 7.06 6.72
N ASP A 31 -3.04 7.34 5.51
CA ASP A 31 -3.91 7.44 4.32
C ASP A 31 -4.68 6.13 4.06
N ILE A 32 -4.01 4.98 4.26
CA ILE A 32 -4.64 3.66 4.15
C ILE A 32 -5.61 3.41 5.30
N ALA A 33 -5.23 3.80 6.53
CA ALA A 33 -6.08 3.67 7.70
C ALA A 33 -7.40 4.43 7.52
N ASP A 34 -7.32 5.68 7.06
CA ASP A 34 -8.46 6.56 6.81
C ASP A 34 -9.31 6.07 5.64
N ALA A 35 -8.68 5.73 4.51
CA ALA A 35 -9.38 5.25 3.32
C ALA A 35 -10.17 3.95 3.57
N MET A 36 -9.72 3.14 4.53
CA MET A 36 -10.29 1.82 4.81
C MET A 36 -11.01 1.73 6.15
N ASN A 37 -11.06 2.82 6.92
CA ASN A 37 -11.58 2.84 8.29
C ASN A 37 -10.94 1.74 9.17
N LEU A 38 -9.62 1.61 9.08
CA LEU A 38 -8.81 0.66 9.85
C LEU A 38 -8.09 1.38 10.98
N THR A 39 -7.70 0.62 12.02
CA THR A 39 -6.71 1.14 12.97
C THR A 39 -5.36 1.27 12.30
N GLU A 40 -4.56 2.24 12.72
CA GLU A 40 -3.21 2.47 12.18
C GLU A 40 -2.33 1.21 12.25
N THR A 41 -2.45 0.42 13.33
CA THR A 41 -1.78 -0.88 13.46
C THR A 41 -2.17 -1.87 12.36
N LYS A 42 -3.47 -1.97 12.04
CA LYS A 42 -3.94 -2.86 10.98
C LYS A 42 -3.53 -2.36 9.60
N ALA A 43 -3.63 -1.05 9.36
CA ALA A 43 -3.15 -0.45 8.12
C ALA A 43 -1.65 -0.72 7.94
N ARG A 44 -0.85 -0.62 8.99
CA ARG A 44 0.58 -0.97 8.96
C ARG A 44 0.81 -2.43 8.57
N ASP A 45 0.06 -3.36 9.17
CA ASP A 45 0.16 -4.79 8.82
C ASP A 45 -0.19 -5.03 7.33
N VAL A 46 -1.21 -4.34 6.82
CA VAL A 46 -1.62 -4.38 5.41
C VAL A 46 -0.49 -3.87 4.51
N VAL A 47 0.01 -2.65 4.75
CA VAL A 47 1.06 -2.05 3.91
C VAL A 47 2.36 -2.85 4.00
N SER A 48 2.71 -3.37 5.18
CA SER A 48 3.85 -4.27 5.37
C SER A 48 3.70 -5.53 4.51
N THR A 49 2.52 -6.16 4.54
CA THR A 49 2.22 -7.32 3.69
C THR A 49 2.35 -6.97 2.22
N ILE A 50 1.82 -5.84 1.77
CA ILE A 50 1.96 -5.36 0.39
C ILE A 50 3.43 -5.16 0.02
N ASN A 51 4.22 -4.56 0.91
CA ASN A 51 5.64 -4.34 0.68
C ASN A 51 6.43 -5.64 0.53
N THR A 52 6.03 -6.75 1.19
CA THR A 52 6.70 -8.05 1.00
C THR A 52 6.69 -8.52 -0.46
N ARG A 53 5.63 -8.19 -1.21
CA ARG A 53 5.51 -8.51 -2.63
C ARG A 53 6.10 -7.42 -3.51
N ALA A 54 5.72 -6.17 -3.25
CA ALA A 54 5.99 -5.06 -4.16
C ALA A 54 7.39 -4.45 -3.99
N ARG A 55 7.98 -4.59 -2.81
CA ARG A 55 9.32 -4.12 -2.43
C ARG A 55 9.56 -2.64 -2.73
N PHE A 56 8.56 -1.80 -2.47
CA PHE A 56 8.69 -0.33 -2.59
C PHE A 56 9.43 0.32 -1.42
N TRP A 57 9.58 -0.39 -0.30
CA TRP A 57 10.36 0.04 0.85
C TRP A 57 11.43 -0.99 1.22
N ARG A 58 12.64 -0.50 1.53
CA ARG A 58 13.78 -1.31 1.97
C ARG A 58 14.19 -0.90 3.39
N GLY A 59 14.46 -1.89 4.24
CA GLY A 59 14.88 -1.68 5.63
C GLY A 59 13.75 -1.87 6.64
N HIS A 60 13.94 -1.33 7.85
CA HIS A 60 12.93 -1.40 8.90
C HIS A 60 11.66 -0.66 8.43
N PHE A 61 10.51 -1.33 8.54
CA PHE A 61 9.25 -0.77 8.09
C PHE A 61 8.88 0.41 9.00
N PRO A 62 8.65 1.61 8.45
CA PRO A 62 8.62 2.83 9.24
C PRO A 62 7.39 2.91 10.15
N ALA A 63 7.46 3.81 11.14
CA ALA A 63 6.27 4.24 11.88
C ALA A 63 5.43 5.17 10.98
N ALA A 64 4.11 5.22 11.20
CA ALA A 64 3.10 5.66 10.23
C ALA A 64 3.28 7.00 9.50
N ALA A 65 4.17 7.88 9.97
CA ALA A 65 4.43 9.20 9.41
C ALA A 65 5.33 9.19 8.15
N ASP A 66 6.06 8.11 7.87
CA ASP A 66 6.91 8.07 6.68
C ASP A 66 6.08 7.82 5.42
N GLY A 67 6.28 8.66 4.42
CA GLY A 67 5.65 8.55 3.11
C GLY A 67 6.28 7.43 2.28
N PHE A 68 5.45 6.51 1.82
CA PHE A 68 5.80 5.53 0.79
C PHE A 68 5.61 6.14 -0.59
N ALA A 69 6.41 5.70 -1.55
CA ALA A 69 6.22 6.01 -2.95
C ALA A 69 6.12 4.71 -3.75
N VAL A 70 5.09 4.59 -4.58
CA VAL A 70 4.96 3.51 -5.56
C VAL A 70 5.15 4.08 -6.96
N ASP A 71 5.96 3.40 -7.79
CA ASP A 71 6.21 3.74 -9.18
C ASP A 71 5.71 2.61 -10.11
N GLY A 72 5.89 2.77 -11.43
CA GLY A 72 5.46 1.80 -12.43
C GLY A 72 5.89 0.36 -12.12
N PRO A 73 7.20 0.08 -11.89
CA PRO A 73 7.69 -1.25 -11.52
C PRO A 73 7.06 -1.83 -10.25
N VAL A 74 6.75 -0.99 -9.25
CA VAL A 74 6.05 -1.41 -8.04
C VAL A 74 4.61 -1.82 -8.36
N ILE A 75 3.91 -1.05 -9.19
CA ILE A 75 2.54 -1.36 -9.62
C ILE A 75 2.49 -2.64 -10.45
N GLU A 76 3.45 -2.87 -11.34
CA GLU A 76 3.58 -4.13 -12.11
C GLU A 76 3.69 -5.36 -11.20
N ARG A 77 4.46 -5.29 -10.10
CA ARG A 77 4.54 -6.41 -9.13
C ARG A 77 3.23 -6.65 -8.37
N LEU A 78 2.38 -5.63 -8.29
CA LEU A 78 1.06 -5.67 -7.66
C LEU A 78 -0.06 -6.08 -8.62
N GLN A 79 0.20 -6.12 -9.93
CA GLN A 79 -0.72 -6.69 -10.91
C GLN A 79 -0.88 -8.20 -10.67
N GLY A 80 -2.09 -8.72 -10.88
CA GLY A 80 -2.40 -10.15 -10.75
C GLY A 80 -2.30 -10.76 -9.35
N TRP A 81 -2.19 -9.99 -8.27
CA TRP A 81 -2.15 -10.59 -6.91
C TRP A 81 -3.51 -11.15 -6.45
N PHE A 82 -4.61 -10.65 -7.01
CA PHE A 82 -5.98 -11.11 -6.68
C PHE A 82 -6.83 -11.35 -7.95
N GLU A 83 -6.17 -11.60 -9.07
CA GLU A 83 -6.77 -12.26 -10.24
C GLU A 83 -6.68 -13.76 -10.03
#